data_AF-A0A4P6KDN8-F1
#
_entry.id   AF-A0A4P6KDN8-F1
#
_cell.length_a   1.000
_cell.length_b   1.000
_cell.length_c   1.000
_cell.angle_alpha   90.00
_cell.angle_beta   90.00
_cell.angle_gamma   90.00
#
_symmetry.space_group_name_H-M   'P 1'
#
loop_
_entity.id
_entity.type
_entity.pdbx_description
1 polymer ?
#
loop_
_entity_poly.entity_id
_entity_poly.type
_entity_poly.pdbx_seq_one_letter_code
_entity_poly.pdbx_strand_id
1 'polypeptide(L)'
;MREAPGHVRPLHLTAALLVCLAAPAFFVLEQPVLGFGMLVAGLILAWGAEHSGGREIPRTPSLLRDLSLIAIGLAIVRAIPLAAHLDNRSMLAFTLALGGAVAVPYLVSRFLYRDRATAFPWFGSGRWGRLHWSWLIAVLVLGWLILPWYFISSGVYRNWPVVDDPDLIARLFVGVGAVGIWDELFFICTVFTVLLRHFPPWVANALQTIVFVSFLWELGYRSWGPLLTIPFALMQGYIYLRTHSLAYVVTVHLLFDAVVFAVLVHAHNPRLFDVFITVP
;
A
#
# COMPACT_ATOMS: atom_id res chain seq x y z
N MET A 1 22.96 12.89 -5.10
CA MET A 1 23.56 12.02 -6.13
C MET A 1 22.69 12.06 -7.38
N ARG A 2 23.21 12.54 -8.52
CA ARG A 2 22.59 12.31 -9.82
C ARG A 2 23.14 10.98 -10.34
N GLU A 3 22.47 9.89 -10.02
CA GLU A 3 22.76 8.61 -10.66
C GLU A 3 22.16 8.62 -12.07
N ALA A 4 22.90 8.09 -13.04
CA ALA A 4 22.40 7.81 -14.38
C ALA A 4 21.09 7.00 -14.29
N PRO A 5 20.18 7.03 -15.30
CA PRO A 5 19.05 6.12 -15.33
C PRO A 5 19.61 4.69 -15.31
N GLY A 6 19.55 4.06 -14.13
CA GLY A 6 20.02 2.70 -13.91
C GLY A 6 19.35 1.82 -14.94
N HIS A 7 20.16 1.18 -15.80
CA HIS A 7 19.63 0.37 -16.88
C HIS A 7 18.74 -0.73 -16.29
N VAL A 8 17.47 -0.68 -16.65
CA VAL A 8 16.49 -1.68 -16.21
C VAL A 8 16.81 -2.97 -16.92
N ARG A 9 17.36 -3.94 -16.19
CA ARG A 9 17.63 -5.27 -16.73
C ARG A 9 16.30 -5.96 -17.02
N PRO A 10 16.03 -6.40 -18.27
CA PRO A 10 14.73 -6.98 -18.62
C PRO A 10 14.33 -8.15 -17.71
N LEU A 11 15.27 -9.04 -17.39
CA LEU A 11 15.00 -10.19 -16.53
C LEU A 11 14.62 -9.80 -15.10
N HIS A 12 15.27 -8.78 -14.53
CA HIS A 12 14.95 -8.27 -13.18
C HIS A 12 13.53 -7.67 -13.19
N LEU A 13 13.23 -6.86 -14.21
CA LEU A 13 11.91 -6.25 -14.35
C LEU A 13 10.82 -7.31 -14.52
N THR A 14 11.03 -8.34 -15.34
CA THR A 14 10.08 -9.44 -15.52
C THR A 14 9.83 -10.19 -14.21
N ALA A 15 10.89 -10.49 -13.45
CA ALA A 15 10.76 -11.14 -12.14
C ALA A 15 9.92 -10.28 -11.17
N ALA A 16 10.22 -8.98 -11.08
CA ALA A 16 9.48 -8.06 -10.23
C ALA A 16 8.04 -7.85 -10.68
N LEU A 17 7.79 -7.77 -12.00
CA LEU A 17 6.45 -7.67 -12.57
C LEU A 17 5.61 -8.90 -12.24
N LEU A 18 6.15 -10.12 -12.36
CA LEU A 18 5.42 -11.32 -11.98
C LEU A 18 5.03 -11.29 -10.50
N VAL A 19 5.94 -10.91 -9.61
CA VAL A 19 5.64 -10.80 -8.17
C VAL A 19 4.59 -9.71 -7.91
N CYS A 20 4.68 -8.54 -8.56
CA CYS A 20 3.71 -7.46 -8.36
C CYS A 20 2.34 -7.77 -8.99
N LEU A 21 2.31 -8.45 -10.14
CA LEU A 21 1.09 -8.88 -10.83
C LEU A 21 0.38 -10.04 -10.11
N ALA A 22 1.04 -10.71 -9.17
CA ALA A 22 0.34 -11.63 -8.27
C ALA A 22 -0.73 -10.91 -7.44
N ALA A 23 -0.54 -9.63 -7.10
CA ALA A 23 -1.53 -8.86 -6.34
C ALA A 23 -2.87 -8.68 -7.08
N PRO A 24 -2.94 -8.20 -8.32
CA PRO A 24 -4.21 -8.18 -9.05
C PRO A 24 -4.76 -9.58 -9.33
N ALA A 25 -3.90 -10.59 -9.53
CA ALA A 25 -4.37 -11.98 -9.64
C ALA A 25 -5.08 -12.45 -8.34
N PHE A 26 -4.56 -12.07 -7.17
CA PHE A 26 -5.15 -12.41 -5.88
C PHE A 26 -6.40 -11.60 -5.53
N PHE A 27 -6.35 -10.29 -5.74
CA PHE A 27 -7.29 -9.33 -5.12
C PHE A 27 -8.28 -8.73 -6.11
N VAL A 28 -8.00 -8.80 -7.42
CA VAL A 28 -8.90 -8.27 -8.47
C VAL A 28 -9.57 -9.42 -9.21
N LEU A 29 -8.78 -10.41 -9.64
CA LEU A 29 -9.28 -11.58 -10.38
C LEU A 29 -9.73 -12.71 -9.47
N GLU A 30 -9.38 -12.66 -8.18
CA GLU A 30 -9.69 -13.70 -7.19
C GLU A 30 -9.20 -15.10 -7.61
N GLN A 31 -8.09 -15.18 -8.34
CA GLN A 31 -7.48 -16.42 -8.85
C GLN A 31 -6.23 -16.80 -8.04
N PRO A 32 -6.38 -17.55 -6.93
CA PRO A 32 -5.24 -17.86 -6.05
C PRO A 32 -4.17 -18.70 -6.74
N VAL A 33 -4.55 -19.67 -7.58
CA VAL A 33 -3.59 -20.51 -8.31
C VAL A 33 -2.72 -19.67 -9.23
N LEU A 34 -3.32 -18.70 -9.93
CA LEU A 34 -2.59 -17.77 -10.79
C LEU A 34 -1.64 -16.90 -9.98
N GLY A 35 -2.12 -16.30 -8.88
CA GLY A 35 -1.29 -15.44 -8.04
C GLY A 35 -0.10 -16.19 -7.44
N PHE A 36 -0.29 -17.39 -6.89
CA PHE A 36 0.82 -18.21 -6.38
C PHE A 36 1.76 -18.66 -7.52
N GLY A 37 1.22 -19.02 -8.69
CA GLY A 37 2.02 -19.33 -9.87
C GLY A 37 2.91 -18.17 -10.30
N MET A 38 2.38 -16.94 -10.30
CA MET A 38 3.13 -15.72 -10.59
C MET A 38 4.23 -15.43 -9.55
N LEU A 39 3.94 -15.60 -8.25
CA LEU A 39 4.95 -15.46 -7.19
C LEU A 39 6.10 -16.45 -7.41
N VAL A 40 5.79 -17.74 -7.58
CA VAL A 40 6.81 -18.79 -7.77
C VAL A 40 7.62 -18.53 -9.04
N ALA A 41 6.97 -18.21 -10.15
CA ALA A 41 7.65 -17.90 -11.41
C ALA A 41 8.58 -16.67 -11.28
N GLY A 42 8.11 -15.60 -10.62
CA GLY A 42 8.91 -14.41 -10.35
C GLY A 42 10.15 -14.70 -9.50
N LEU A 43 10.02 -15.53 -8.45
CA LEU A 43 11.15 -15.94 -7.62
C LEU A 43 12.13 -16.86 -8.37
N ILE A 44 11.65 -17.78 -9.21
CA ILE A 44 12.51 -18.62 -10.05
C ILE A 44 13.31 -17.76 -11.04
N LEU A 45 12.67 -16.77 -11.67
CA LEU A 45 13.36 -15.84 -12.57
C LEU A 45 14.38 -14.98 -11.82
N ALA A 46 14.05 -14.51 -10.61
CA ALA A 46 14.98 -13.76 -9.78
C ALA A 46 16.21 -14.59 -9.41
N TRP A 47 16.01 -15.84 -9.03
CA TRP A 47 17.08 -16.80 -8.77
C TRP A 47 17.95 -17.00 -10.02
N GLY A 48 17.35 -17.22 -11.19
CA GLY A 48 18.07 -17.37 -12.45
C GLY A 48 18.86 -16.12 -12.85
N ALA A 49 18.32 -14.92 -12.58
CA ALA A 49 18.98 -13.65 -12.86
C ALA A 49 20.28 -13.48 -12.05
N GLU A 50 20.23 -13.82 -10.76
CA GLU A 50 21.40 -13.77 -9.87
C GLU A 50 22.49 -14.79 -10.28
N HIS A 51 22.10 -15.98 -10.75
CA HIS A 51 23.04 -17.02 -11.17
C HIS A 51 23.68 -16.74 -12.53
N SER A 52 22.99 -16.03 -13.42
CA SER A 52 23.47 -15.72 -14.76
C SER A 52 24.46 -14.54 -14.79
N GLY A 53 24.49 -13.71 -13.76
CA GLY A 53 25.28 -12.46 -13.70
C GLY A 53 26.76 -12.62 -13.32
N GLY A 54 27.24 -13.84 -13.07
CA GLY A 54 28.54 -14.07 -12.42
C GLY A 54 28.48 -13.75 -10.92
N ARG A 55 29.25 -14.49 -10.12
CA ARG A 55 29.21 -14.47 -8.65
C ARG A 55 29.33 -13.03 -8.13
N GLU A 56 28.20 -12.47 -7.70
CA GLU A 56 28.12 -11.08 -7.28
C GLU A 56 29.11 -10.80 -6.13
N ILE A 57 29.75 -9.64 -6.22
CA ILE A 57 30.52 -9.06 -5.11
C ILE A 57 29.57 -9.00 -3.90
N PRO A 58 30.00 -9.33 -2.66
CA PRO A 58 29.14 -9.41 -1.46
C PRO A 58 28.35 -8.14 -1.06
N ARG A 59 28.36 -7.09 -1.88
CA ARG A 59 27.81 -5.76 -1.60
C ARG A 59 26.53 -5.43 -2.37
N THR A 60 26.10 -6.24 -3.34
CA THR A 60 24.85 -5.99 -4.08
C THR A 60 23.63 -6.54 -3.35
N PRO A 61 22.51 -5.79 -3.28
CA PRO A 61 21.21 -6.31 -2.87
C PRO A 61 20.82 -7.55 -3.67
N SER A 62 20.29 -8.58 -3.00
CA SER A 62 19.76 -9.77 -3.69
C SER A 62 18.32 -9.54 -4.10
N LEU A 63 18.05 -9.61 -5.41
CA LEU A 63 16.72 -9.49 -5.99
C LEU A 63 15.80 -10.60 -5.47
N LEU A 64 16.29 -11.84 -5.38
CA LEU A 64 15.51 -12.97 -4.89
C LEU A 64 15.04 -12.73 -3.45
N ARG A 65 15.96 -12.27 -2.58
CA ARG A 65 15.62 -11.96 -1.19
C ARG A 65 14.65 -10.81 -1.08
N ASP A 66 14.82 -9.76 -1.87
CA ASP A 66 13.94 -8.59 -1.81
C ASP A 66 12.53 -8.91 -2.36
N LEU A 67 12.43 -9.68 -3.45
CA LEU A 67 11.15 -10.12 -3.99
C LEU A 67 10.45 -11.17 -3.12
N SER A 68 11.18 -12.00 -2.38
CA SER A 68 10.57 -12.97 -1.45
C SER A 68 9.87 -12.27 -0.29
N LEU A 69 10.36 -11.11 0.17
CA LEU A 69 9.71 -10.30 1.21
C LEU A 69 8.32 -9.83 0.74
N ILE A 70 8.22 -9.35 -0.50
CA ILE A 70 6.94 -8.97 -1.11
C ILE A 70 6.03 -10.19 -1.25
N ALA A 71 6.56 -11.30 -1.75
CA ALA A 71 5.80 -12.54 -1.94
C ALA A 71 5.22 -13.09 -0.62
N ILE A 72 6.02 -13.09 0.45
CA ILE A 72 5.57 -13.49 1.80
C ILE A 72 4.46 -12.57 2.29
N GLY A 73 4.63 -11.26 2.16
CA GLY A 73 3.61 -10.28 2.53
C GLY A 73 2.29 -10.54 1.81
N LEU A 74 2.32 -10.67 0.49
CA LEU A 74 1.13 -10.95 -0.32
C LEU A 74 0.45 -12.27 0.02
N ALA A 75 1.23 -13.33 0.26
CA ALA A 75 0.70 -14.62 0.67
C ALA A 75 -0.02 -14.55 2.03
N ILE A 76 0.52 -13.79 2.99
CA ILE A 76 -0.11 -13.58 4.31
C ILE A 76 -1.41 -12.77 4.16
N VAL A 77 -1.37 -11.65 3.44
CA VAL A 77 -2.57 -10.81 3.22
C VAL A 77 -3.69 -11.61 2.57
N ARG A 78 -3.36 -12.47 1.58
CA ARG A 78 -4.34 -13.31 0.88
C ARG A 78 -4.99 -14.38 1.78
N ALA A 79 -4.39 -14.71 2.92
CA ALA A 79 -4.88 -15.77 3.81
C ALA A 79 -6.23 -15.44 4.46
N ILE A 80 -6.64 -14.17 4.47
CA ILE A 80 -7.92 -13.72 4.99
C ILE A 80 -8.72 -12.95 3.92
N PRO A 81 -10.05 -12.93 3.99
CA PRO A 81 -10.86 -11.94 3.28
C PRO A 81 -10.52 -10.54 3.80
N LEU A 82 -10.36 -9.57 2.90
CA LEU A 82 -10.11 -8.17 3.28
C LEU A 82 -11.39 -7.34 3.38
N ALA A 83 -12.57 -7.97 3.22
CA ALA A 83 -13.85 -7.32 3.49
C ALA A 83 -13.86 -6.77 4.92
N ALA A 84 -14.21 -5.49 5.07
CA ALA A 84 -14.08 -4.74 6.31
C ALA A 84 -15.16 -5.08 7.35
N HIS A 85 -15.20 -6.33 7.83
CA HIS A 85 -16.12 -6.73 8.90
C HIS A 85 -15.65 -6.20 10.28
N LEU A 86 -16.55 -5.60 11.05
CA LEU A 86 -16.24 -4.96 12.34
C LEU A 86 -16.52 -5.84 13.56
N ASP A 87 -16.88 -7.11 13.38
CA ASP A 87 -17.01 -8.03 14.50
C ASP A 87 -15.64 -8.38 15.10
N ASN A 88 -15.62 -8.74 16.39
CA ASN A 88 -14.37 -8.97 17.13
C ASN A 88 -13.45 -10.02 16.48
N ARG A 89 -14.03 -11.06 15.87
CA ARG A 89 -13.24 -12.15 15.27
C ARG A 89 -12.59 -11.67 13.97
N SER A 90 -13.35 -10.97 13.14
CA SER A 90 -12.82 -10.40 11.90
C SER A 90 -11.76 -9.34 12.18
N MET A 91 -11.99 -8.43 13.13
CA MET A 91 -10.99 -7.43 13.52
C MET A 91 -9.70 -8.07 14.03
N LEU A 92 -9.79 -9.13 14.84
CA LEU A 92 -8.61 -9.87 15.31
C LEU A 92 -7.88 -10.56 14.16
N ALA A 93 -8.60 -11.29 13.31
CA ALA A 93 -8.01 -11.97 12.15
C ALA A 93 -7.32 -10.98 11.21
N PHE A 94 -7.98 -9.85 10.94
CA PHE A 94 -7.48 -8.76 10.12
C PHE A 94 -6.22 -8.12 10.71
N THR A 95 -6.22 -7.85 12.01
CA THR A 95 -5.05 -7.32 12.74
C THR A 95 -3.87 -8.29 12.68
N LEU A 96 -4.11 -9.59 12.88
CA LEU A 96 -3.06 -10.61 12.85
C LEU A 96 -2.50 -10.80 11.44
N ALA A 97 -3.34 -10.80 10.42
CA ALA A 97 -2.91 -10.96 9.03
C ALA A 97 -2.14 -9.75 8.54
N LEU A 98 -2.69 -8.53 8.68
CA LEU A 98 -1.99 -7.31 8.28
C LEU A 98 -0.72 -7.12 9.12
N GLY A 99 -0.81 -7.25 10.43
CA GLY A 99 0.36 -7.20 11.32
C GLY A 99 1.43 -8.22 10.91
N GLY A 100 1.03 -9.46 10.60
CA GLY A 100 1.91 -10.51 10.10
C GLY A 100 2.54 -10.18 8.75
N ALA A 101 1.80 -9.58 7.83
CA ALA A 101 2.27 -9.21 6.50
C ALA A 101 3.38 -8.14 6.51
N VAL A 102 3.48 -7.36 7.59
CA VAL A 102 4.59 -6.41 7.82
C VAL A 102 5.65 -7.03 8.72
N ALA A 103 5.25 -7.65 9.83
CA ALA A 103 6.17 -8.18 10.83
C ALA A 103 6.99 -9.34 10.28
N VAL A 104 6.40 -10.29 9.54
CA VAL A 104 7.13 -11.45 9.03
C VAL A 104 8.20 -11.03 8.01
N PRO A 105 7.90 -10.23 6.97
CA PRO A 105 8.95 -9.73 6.08
C PRO A 105 10.03 -8.92 6.81
N TYR A 106 9.65 -8.08 7.77
CA TYR A 106 10.62 -7.34 8.58
C TYR A 106 11.56 -8.26 9.37
N LEU A 107 11.01 -9.27 10.06
CA LEU A 107 11.79 -10.23 10.84
C LEU A 107 12.68 -11.10 9.95
N VAL A 108 12.17 -11.55 8.79
CA VAL A 108 12.95 -12.30 7.79
C VAL A 108 14.11 -11.46 7.28
N SER A 109 13.86 -10.21 6.87
CA SER A 109 14.90 -9.28 6.42
C SER A 109 15.96 -9.09 7.51
N ARG A 110 15.52 -8.77 8.73
CA ARG A 110 16.38 -8.42 9.85
C ARG A 110 17.22 -9.58 10.39
N PHE A 111 16.62 -10.75 10.55
CA PHE A 111 17.24 -11.88 11.27
C PHE A 111 17.74 -12.99 10.35
N LEU A 112 16.99 -13.31 9.28
CA LEU A 112 17.38 -14.35 8.33
C LEU A 112 18.34 -13.81 7.27
N TYR A 113 17.96 -12.73 6.60
CA TYR A 113 18.80 -12.12 5.56
C TYR A 113 19.91 -11.24 6.14
N ARG A 114 19.76 -10.84 7.42
CA ARG A 114 20.69 -9.95 8.14
C ARG A 114 20.89 -8.63 7.39
N ASP A 115 19.86 -8.23 6.67
CA ASP A 115 19.81 -7.01 5.88
C ASP A 115 18.81 -6.04 6.56
N ARG A 116 19.03 -4.75 6.41
CA ARG A 116 18.08 -3.73 6.90
C ARG A 116 17.33 -3.13 5.71
N ALA A 117 16.88 -3.99 4.81
CA ALA A 117 16.19 -3.60 3.57
C ALA A 117 14.90 -2.83 3.87
N THR A 118 14.20 -3.20 4.95
CA THR A 118 12.99 -2.55 5.46
C THR A 118 13.34 -1.71 6.69
N ALA A 119 13.81 -0.50 6.46
CA ALA A 119 14.03 0.49 7.53
C ALA A 119 12.83 1.43 7.61
N PHE A 120 12.41 1.78 8.82
CA PHE A 120 11.32 2.72 9.09
C PHE A 120 11.89 4.09 9.53
N PRO A 121 12.21 5.00 8.59
CA PRO A 121 12.69 6.35 8.94
C PRO A 121 11.51 7.20 9.43
N TRP A 122 11.16 7.05 10.71
CA TRP A 122 10.07 7.80 11.34
C TRP A 122 10.24 9.31 11.22
N PHE A 123 11.45 9.80 11.52
CA PHE A 123 11.77 11.22 11.46
C PHE A 123 12.55 11.54 10.19
N GLY A 124 12.00 12.46 9.38
CA GLY A 124 12.74 13.08 8.29
C GLY A 124 13.65 14.21 8.77
N SER A 125 14.36 14.83 7.82
CA SER A 125 15.29 15.91 8.11
C SER A 125 14.58 17.28 8.23
N GLY A 126 14.03 17.58 9.42
CA GLY A 126 13.73 18.96 9.85
C GLY A 126 12.24 19.36 9.90
N ARG A 127 12.01 20.67 10.03
CA ARG A 127 10.66 21.27 10.24
C ARG A 127 9.84 21.28 8.94
N TRP A 128 8.52 21.11 9.05
CA TRP A 128 7.61 21.16 7.90
C TRP A 128 7.55 22.57 7.28
N GLY A 129 8.16 22.72 6.11
CA GLY A 129 8.10 23.94 5.30
C GLY A 129 6.75 24.14 4.59
N ARG A 130 6.60 25.26 3.87
CA ARG A 130 5.36 25.64 3.15
C ARG A 130 4.83 24.58 2.20
N LEU A 131 5.73 23.89 1.47
CA LEU A 131 5.35 22.82 0.56
C LEU A 131 4.66 21.65 1.28
N HIS A 132 5.14 21.28 2.47
CA HIS A 132 4.53 20.21 3.26
C HIS A 132 3.10 20.60 3.66
N TRP A 133 2.92 21.81 4.18
CA TRP A 133 1.58 22.31 4.51
C TRP A 133 0.65 22.40 3.31
N SER A 134 1.14 22.81 2.13
CA SER A 134 0.32 22.83 0.92
C SER A 134 -0.16 21.45 0.51
N TRP A 135 0.65 20.41 0.68
CA TRP A 135 0.24 19.03 0.41
C TRP A 135 -0.83 18.54 1.39
N LEU A 136 -0.67 18.81 2.68
CA LEU A 136 -1.66 18.45 3.70
C LEU A 136 -3.02 19.10 3.41
N ILE A 137 -3.01 20.40 3.10
CA ILE A 137 -4.23 21.14 2.73
C ILE A 137 -4.80 20.59 1.41
N ALA A 138 -3.96 20.35 0.41
CA ALA A 138 -4.41 19.84 -0.89
C ALA A 138 -5.10 18.49 -0.75
N VAL A 139 -4.55 17.56 0.04
CA VAL A 139 -5.16 16.24 0.27
C VAL A 139 -6.51 16.35 0.97
N LEU A 140 -6.64 17.23 1.96
CA LEU A 140 -7.92 17.48 2.63
C LEU A 140 -8.95 18.07 1.67
N VAL A 141 -8.58 19.09 0.89
CA VAL A 141 -9.49 19.76 -0.07
C VAL A 141 -9.90 18.81 -1.18
N LEU A 142 -8.94 18.12 -1.80
CA LEU A 142 -9.21 17.15 -2.87
C LEU A 142 -10.06 15.99 -2.35
N GLY A 143 -9.73 15.46 -1.17
CA GLY A 143 -10.52 14.43 -0.51
C GLY A 143 -11.96 14.90 -0.27
N TRP A 144 -12.13 16.08 0.32
CA TRP A 144 -13.44 16.64 0.65
C TRP A 144 -14.30 16.92 -0.58
N LEU A 145 -13.70 17.28 -1.72
CA LEU A 145 -14.43 17.51 -2.96
C LEU A 145 -14.73 16.22 -3.73
N ILE A 146 -13.77 15.31 -3.83
CA ILE A 146 -13.83 14.18 -4.75
C ILE A 146 -14.47 12.94 -4.10
N LEU A 147 -14.13 12.66 -2.84
CA LEU A 147 -14.54 11.42 -2.18
C LEU A 147 -16.07 11.30 -1.97
N PRO A 148 -16.81 12.34 -1.53
CA PRO A 148 -18.26 12.21 -1.34
C PRO A 148 -18.95 11.86 -2.67
N TRP A 149 -18.58 12.56 -3.74
CA TRP A 149 -19.07 12.28 -5.08
C TRP A 149 -18.75 10.84 -5.48
N TYR A 150 -17.50 10.40 -5.34
CA TYR A 150 -17.09 9.05 -5.67
C TYR A 150 -17.88 7.99 -4.91
N PHE A 151 -17.82 8.02 -3.57
CA PHE A 151 -18.40 6.98 -2.72
C PHE A 151 -19.92 6.86 -2.91
N ILE A 152 -20.62 7.99 -2.98
CA ILE A 152 -22.09 8.01 -2.99
C ILE A 152 -22.63 7.80 -4.41
N SER A 153 -22.09 8.48 -5.42
CA SER A 153 -22.61 8.37 -6.81
C SER A 153 -22.33 6.99 -7.43
N SER A 154 -21.20 6.36 -7.09
CA SER A 154 -20.90 4.99 -7.52
C SER A 154 -21.54 3.92 -6.65
N GLY A 155 -22.05 4.27 -5.47
CA GLY A 155 -22.58 3.32 -4.48
C GLY A 155 -21.52 2.47 -3.79
N VAL A 156 -20.24 2.76 -4.00
CA VAL A 156 -19.09 2.02 -3.46
C VAL A 156 -19.04 2.02 -1.93
N TYR A 157 -19.63 3.01 -1.26
CA TYR A 157 -19.73 3.04 0.21
C TYR A 157 -20.36 1.77 0.82
N ARG A 158 -21.16 1.02 0.05
CA ARG A 158 -21.79 -0.24 0.48
C ARG A 158 -20.84 -1.43 0.57
N ASN A 159 -19.61 -1.30 0.07
CA ASN A 159 -18.57 -2.31 0.27
C ASN A 159 -18.04 -2.28 1.72
N TRP A 160 -18.33 -1.20 2.45
CA TRP A 160 -18.03 -1.06 3.87
C TRP A 160 -19.26 -1.42 4.71
N PRO A 161 -19.02 -1.86 5.95
CA PRO A 161 -20.07 -2.18 6.89
C PRO A 161 -20.93 -0.95 7.18
N VAL A 162 -22.22 -1.19 7.39
CA VAL A 162 -23.13 -0.16 7.89
C VAL A 162 -22.69 0.22 9.31
N VAL A 163 -22.52 1.52 9.54
CA VAL A 163 -22.07 2.09 10.82
C VAL A 163 -23.16 2.97 11.42
N ASP A 164 -24.16 2.34 12.02
CA ASP A 164 -25.35 3.00 12.59
C ASP A 164 -25.29 3.17 14.13
N ASP A 165 -24.32 2.54 14.79
CA ASP A 165 -24.09 2.66 16.25
C ASP A 165 -22.73 3.32 16.57
N PRO A 166 -22.62 4.11 17.67
CA PRO A 166 -21.36 4.70 18.09
C PRO A 166 -20.18 3.74 18.27
N ASP A 167 -20.41 2.48 18.71
CA ASP A 167 -19.36 1.47 18.82
C ASP A 167 -18.81 1.10 17.44
N LEU A 168 -19.68 0.89 16.45
CA LEU A 168 -19.28 0.57 15.07
C LEU A 168 -18.56 1.75 14.40
N ILE A 169 -19.00 2.98 14.67
CA ILE A 169 -18.30 4.19 14.21
C ILE A 169 -16.89 4.28 14.81
N ALA A 170 -16.74 4.01 16.10
CA ALA A 170 -15.43 4.01 16.76
C ALA A 170 -14.50 2.92 16.22
N ARG A 171 -15.03 1.71 15.98
CA ARG A 171 -14.27 0.61 15.35
C ARG A 171 -13.85 0.95 13.93
N LEU A 172 -14.73 1.57 13.14
CA LEU A 172 -14.40 2.03 11.80
C LEU A 172 -13.27 3.06 11.84
N PHE A 173 -13.35 4.04 12.75
CA PHE A 173 -12.30 5.05 12.91
C PHE A 173 -10.93 4.43 13.23
N VAL A 174 -10.90 3.50 14.19
CA VAL A 174 -9.68 2.77 14.55
C VAL A 174 -9.20 1.90 13.40
N GLY A 175 -10.10 1.18 12.72
CA GLY A 175 -9.78 0.29 11.62
C GLY A 175 -9.19 1.05 10.43
N VAL A 176 -9.86 2.11 9.97
CA VAL A 176 -9.40 2.97 8.87
C VAL A 176 -8.04 3.57 9.21
N GLY A 177 -7.87 4.17 10.39
CA GLY A 177 -6.58 4.75 10.79
C GLY A 177 -5.46 3.72 10.94
N ALA A 178 -5.76 2.52 11.45
CA ALA A 178 -4.77 1.44 11.55
C ALA A 178 -4.35 0.91 10.17
N VAL A 179 -5.30 0.78 9.24
CA VAL A 179 -5.02 0.39 7.85
C VAL A 179 -4.18 1.45 7.15
N GLY A 180 -4.48 2.75 7.31
CA GLY A 180 -3.66 3.82 6.72
C GLY A 180 -2.21 3.80 7.20
N ILE A 181 -1.97 3.52 8.49
CA ILE A 181 -0.60 3.32 9.01
C ILE A 181 0.02 2.06 8.39
N TRP A 182 -0.74 0.97 8.32
CA TRP A 182 -0.28 -0.30 7.76
C TRP A 182 0.12 -0.16 6.29
N ASP A 183 -0.65 0.59 5.49
CA ASP A 183 -0.38 0.85 4.08
C ASP A 183 1.01 1.46 3.89
N GLU A 184 1.42 2.40 4.75
CA GLU A 184 2.75 2.99 4.68
C GLU A 184 3.87 2.03 5.11
N LEU A 185 3.60 1.16 6.09
CA LEU A 185 4.56 0.16 6.53
C LEU A 185 4.77 -0.93 5.48
N PHE A 186 3.70 -1.35 4.81
CA PHE A 186 3.76 -2.39 3.81
C PHE A 186 4.18 -1.85 2.45
N PHE A 187 3.40 -0.94 1.86
CA PHE A 187 3.64 -0.53 0.48
C PHE A 187 4.86 0.37 0.34
N ILE A 188 5.06 1.32 1.24
CA ILE A 188 6.23 2.20 1.17
C ILE A 188 7.44 1.55 1.82
N CYS A 189 7.37 1.18 3.10
CA CYS A 189 8.54 0.71 3.84
C CYS A 189 8.97 -0.73 3.52
N THR A 190 8.11 -1.53 2.88
CA THR A 190 8.46 -2.89 2.43
C THR A 190 8.53 -2.97 0.91
N VAL A 191 7.43 -2.80 0.18
CA VAL A 191 7.39 -3.03 -1.27
C VAL A 191 8.24 -2.01 -2.03
N PHE A 192 8.03 -0.72 -1.79
CA PHE A 192 8.72 0.34 -2.54
C PHE A 192 10.21 0.40 -2.22
N THR A 193 10.59 0.37 -0.94
CA THR A 193 12.00 0.43 -0.51
C THR A 193 12.83 -0.74 -1.04
N VAL A 194 12.30 -1.97 -1.03
CA VAL A 194 13.07 -3.11 -1.57
C VAL A 194 13.18 -3.01 -3.09
N LEU A 195 12.14 -2.55 -3.79
CA LEU A 195 12.20 -2.33 -5.24
C LEU A 195 13.15 -1.19 -5.62
N LEU A 196 13.27 -0.14 -4.80
CA LEU A 196 14.21 0.97 -5.00
C LEU A 196 15.68 0.54 -4.99
N ARG A 197 15.99 -0.63 -4.41
CA ARG A 197 17.35 -1.19 -4.42
C ARG A 197 17.76 -1.72 -5.79
N HIS A 198 16.78 -2.02 -6.66
CA HIS A 198 16.98 -2.70 -7.94
C HIS A 198 16.58 -1.85 -9.15
N PHE A 199 15.69 -0.87 -8.96
CA PHE A 199 15.07 -0.13 -10.04
C PHE A 199 15.16 1.38 -9.85
N PRO A 200 15.15 2.17 -10.94
CA PRO A 200 15.02 3.61 -10.83
C PRO A 200 13.68 3.96 -10.18
N PRO A 201 13.58 5.12 -9.48
CA PRO A 201 12.45 5.38 -8.59
C PRO A 201 11.07 5.34 -9.26
N TRP A 202 10.96 5.74 -10.53
CA TRP A 202 9.70 5.71 -11.26
C TRP A 202 9.21 4.28 -11.55
N VAL A 203 10.12 3.33 -11.81
CA VAL A 203 9.77 1.90 -12.01
C VAL A 203 9.34 1.29 -10.69
N ALA A 204 10.11 1.52 -9.62
CA ALA A 204 9.78 1.02 -8.29
C ALA A 204 8.40 1.53 -7.83
N ASN A 205 8.10 2.81 -8.09
CA ASN A 205 6.83 3.43 -7.73
C ASN A 205 5.67 2.86 -8.55
N ALA A 206 5.86 2.65 -9.86
CA ALA A 206 4.85 2.02 -10.70
C ALA A 206 4.56 0.57 -10.28
N LEU A 207 5.60 -0.21 -9.94
CA LEU A 207 5.46 -1.58 -9.45
C LEU A 207 4.73 -1.63 -8.11
N GLN A 208 5.09 -0.78 -7.14
CA GLN A 208 4.37 -0.67 -5.87
C GLN A 208 2.91 -0.25 -6.09
N THR A 209 2.64 0.66 -7.03
CA THR A 209 1.28 1.11 -7.36
C THR A 209 0.39 -0.05 -7.80
N ILE A 210 0.91 -1.01 -8.57
CA ILE A 210 0.16 -2.22 -8.95
C ILE A 210 -0.32 -2.97 -7.70
N VAL A 211 0.57 -3.17 -6.74
CA VAL A 211 0.29 -3.90 -5.50
C VAL A 211 -0.72 -3.14 -4.64
N PHE A 212 -0.51 -1.84 -4.44
CA PHE A 212 -1.36 -0.95 -3.65
C PHE A 212 -2.79 -0.86 -4.17
N VAL A 213 -2.93 -0.58 -5.47
CA VAL A 213 -4.25 -0.41 -6.10
C VAL A 213 -5.03 -1.73 -6.08
N SER A 214 -4.34 -2.86 -6.24
CA SER A 214 -4.98 -4.18 -6.14
C SER A 214 -5.48 -4.48 -4.74
N PHE A 215 -4.72 -4.11 -3.71
CA PHE A 215 -5.16 -4.25 -2.32
C PHE A 215 -6.37 -3.35 -2.02
N LEU A 216 -6.34 -2.08 -2.42
CA LEU A 216 -7.46 -1.17 -2.19
C LEU A 216 -8.72 -1.58 -2.96
N TRP A 217 -8.58 -2.18 -4.15
CA TRP A 217 -9.70 -2.75 -4.87
C TRP A 217 -10.45 -3.77 -4.02
N GLU A 218 -9.72 -4.69 -3.38
CA GLU A 218 -10.31 -5.70 -2.50
C GLU A 218 -10.85 -5.09 -1.21
N LEU A 219 -10.18 -4.09 -0.65
CA LEU A 219 -10.66 -3.38 0.55
C LEU A 219 -11.99 -2.66 0.32
N GLY A 220 -12.29 -2.27 -0.92
CA GLY A 220 -13.60 -1.76 -1.31
C GLY A 220 -13.58 -0.65 -2.35
N TYR A 221 -12.42 -0.15 -2.79
CA TYR A 221 -12.30 0.94 -3.79
C TYR A 221 -12.58 0.44 -5.23
N ARG A 222 -13.79 -0.07 -5.44
CA ARG A 222 -14.28 -0.66 -6.69
C ARG A 222 -14.71 0.43 -7.70
N SER A 223 -15.26 0.01 -8.84
CA SER A 223 -15.71 0.89 -9.94
C SER A 223 -14.54 1.69 -10.55
N TRP A 224 -14.68 3.01 -10.69
CA TRP A 224 -13.63 3.90 -11.18
C TRP A 224 -12.62 4.31 -10.09
N GLY A 225 -12.67 3.68 -8.91
CA GLY A 225 -11.71 3.87 -7.81
C GLY A 225 -10.24 3.89 -8.22
N PRO A 226 -9.76 3.06 -9.18
CA PRO A 226 -8.39 3.15 -9.70
C PRO A 226 -7.96 4.54 -10.22
N LEU A 227 -8.89 5.36 -10.72
CA LEU A 227 -8.58 6.73 -11.14
C LEU A 227 -8.20 7.65 -9.95
N LEU A 228 -8.57 7.26 -8.73
CA LEU A 228 -8.20 7.95 -7.49
C LEU A 228 -6.98 7.30 -6.84
N THR A 229 -6.98 5.97 -6.73
CA THR A 229 -5.94 5.24 -5.99
C THR A 229 -4.61 5.18 -6.73
N ILE A 230 -4.59 5.19 -8.07
CA ILE A 230 -3.34 5.24 -8.85
C ILE A 230 -2.58 6.57 -8.62
N PRO A 231 -3.18 7.76 -8.82
CA PRO A 231 -2.50 9.02 -8.51
C PRO A 231 -2.06 9.11 -7.05
N PHE A 232 -2.89 8.62 -6.12
CA PHE A 232 -2.55 8.60 -4.70
C PHE A 232 -1.31 7.74 -4.40
N ALA A 233 -1.27 6.50 -4.88
CA ALA A 233 -0.12 5.59 -4.74
C ALA A 233 1.17 6.20 -5.29
N LEU A 234 1.10 6.73 -6.53
CA LEU A 234 2.24 7.37 -7.17
C LEU A 234 2.73 8.60 -6.39
N MET A 235 1.80 9.38 -5.84
CA MET A 235 2.10 10.54 -5.00
C MET A 235 2.74 10.13 -3.67
N GLN A 236 2.27 9.07 -3.02
CA GLN A 236 2.87 8.57 -1.76
C GLN A 236 4.35 8.21 -1.94
N GLY A 237 4.68 7.41 -2.97
CA GLY A 237 6.06 7.08 -3.29
C GLY A 237 6.91 8.32 -3.62
N TYR A 238 6.33 9.29 -4.35
CA TYR A 238 7.00 10.56 -4.64
C TYR A 238 7.28 11.38 -3.37
N ILE A 239 6.28 11.52 -2.48
CA ILE A 239 6.44 12.25 -1.21
C ILE A 239 7.50 11.57 -0.36
N TYR A 240 7.53 10.24 -0.29
CA TYR A 240 8.56 9.50 0.43
C TYR A 240 9.97 9.82 -0.10
N LEU A 241 10.18 9.80 -1.42
CA LEU A 241 11.46 10.16 -2.03
C LEU A 241 11.88 11.62 -1.77
N ARG A 242 10.90 12.52 -1.60
CA ARG A 242 11.16 13.95 -1.37
C ARG A 242 11.43 14.29 0.09
N THR A 243 10.77 13.60 1.02
CA THR A 243 10.77 13.95 2.44
C THR A 243 11.59 12.99 3.29
N HIS A 244 11.78 11.75 2.84
CA HIS A 244 12.36 10.66 3.61
C HIS A 244 11.77 10.52 5.03
N SER A 245 10.49 10.90 5.20
CA SER A 245 9.81 10.92 6.50
C SER A 245 8.57 10.05 6.45
N LEU A 246 8.64 8.89 7.12
CA LEU A 246 7.48 8.02 7.28
C LEU A 246 6.35 8.75 8.02
N ALA A 247 6.66 9.50 9.08
CA ALA A 247 5.66 10.24 9.83
C ALA A 247 4.89 11.24 8.96
N TYR A 248 5.57 11.92 8.02
CA TYR A 248 4.91 12.84 7.11
C TYR A 248 3.98 12.11 6.13
N VAL A 249 4.45 11.02 5.51
CA VAL A 249 3.62 10.24 4.57
C VAL A 249 2.41 9.64 5.30
N VAL A 250 2.61 9.05 6.49
CA VAL A 250 1.51 8.56 7.36
C VAL A 250 0.54 9.69 7.72
N THR A 251 1.02 10.89 8.01
CA THR A 251 0.12 12.02 8.30
C THR A 251 -0.74 12.38 7.09
N VAL A 252 -0.14 12.45 5.90
CA VAL A 252 -0.88 12.71 4.66
C VAL A 252 -1.94 11.63 4.42
N HIS A 253 -1.59 10.36 4.62
CA HIS A 253 -2.50 9.23 4.50
C HIS A 253 -3.65 9.33 5.51
N LEU A 254 -3.34 9.51 6.79
CA LEU A 254 -4.35 9.59 7.85
C LEU A 254 -5.31 10.78 7.67
N LEU A 255 -4.86 11.88 7.07
CA LEU A 255 -5.75 12.98 6.72
C LEU A 255 -6.72 12.60 5.59
N PHE A 256 -6.24 11.90 4.56
CA PHE A 256 -7.10 11.36 3.50
C PHE A 256 -8.12 10.38 4.08
N ASP A 257 -7.65 9.46 4.93
CA ASP A 257 -8.46 8.46 5.62
C ASP A 257 -9.49 9.06 6.57
N ALA A 258 -9.15 10.17 7.25
CA ALA A 258 -10.12 10.90 8.07
C ALA A 258 -11.29 11.42 7.22
N VAL A 259 -11.01 11.87 5.98
CA VAL A 259 -12.07 12.26 5.04
C VAL A 259 -12.86 11.05 4.58
N VAL A 260 -12.20 9.93 4.23
CA VAL A 260 -12.88 8.67 3.88
C VAL A 260 -13.83 8.23 5.00
N PHE A 261 -13.35 8.22 6.24
CA PHE A 261 -14.16 7.92 7.42
C PHE A 261 -15.37 8.84 7.52
N ALA A 262 -15.18 10.15 7.43
CA ALA A 262 -16.26 11.13 7.52
C ALA A 262 -17.31 10.92 6.41
N VAL A 263 -16.87 10.60 5.17
CA VAL A 263 -17.76 10.29 4.05
C VAL A 263 -18.54 9.00 4.29
N LEU A 264 -17.90 7.95 4.79
CA LEU A 264 -18.56 6.67 5.09
C LEU A 264 -19.60 6.80 6.21
N VAL A 265 -19.30 7.60 7.25
CA VAL A 265 -20.25 7.92 8.31
C VAL A 265 -21.41 8.74 7.75
N HIS A 266 -21.14 9.77 6.96
CA HIS A 266 -22.18 10.59 6.32
C HIS A 266 -23.08 9.76 5.40
N ALA A 267 -22.52 8.84 4.61
CA ALA A 267 -23.29 8.02 3.67
C ALA A 267 -24.32 7.11 4.38
N HIS A 268 -24.03 6.66 5.62
CA HIS A 268 -24.96 5.86 6.42
C HIS A 268 -25.82 6.71 7.37
N ASN A 269 -25.31 7.86 7.81
CA ASN A 269 -25.97 8.78 8.73
C ASN A 269 -25.79 10.22 8.23
N PRO A 270 -26.62 10.72 7.30
CA PRO A 270 -26.39 12.02 6.66
C PRO A 270 -26.37 13.21 7.64
N ARG A 271 -27.02 13.06 8.80
CA ARG A 271 -27.01 14.05 9.89
C ARG A 271 -25.65 14.16 10.60
N LEU A 272 -24.84 13.10 10.53
CA LEU A 272 -23.46 13.08 11.04
C LEU A 272 -22.53 13.48 9.88
N PHE A 273 -21.78 14.57 10.06
CA PHE A 273 -20.91 15.17 9.03
C PHE A 273 -21.65 15.76 7.82
N ASP A 274 -22.66 16.59 8.03
CA ASP A 274 -23.33 17.39 6.99
C ASP A 274 -22.47 18.60 6.56
N VAL A 275 -21.31 18.30 5.96
CA VAL A 275 -20.32 19.30 5.55
C VAL A 275 -19.90 19.13 4.09
N PHE A 276 -20.37 18.08 3.41
CA PHE A 276 -19.93 17.73 2.07
C PHE A 276 -20.84 18.37 1.01
N ILE A 277 -20.26 19.23 0.16
CA ILE A 277 -21.01 19.97 -0.86
C ILE A 277 -21.17 19.22 -2.19
N THR A 278 -20.44 18.10 -2.37
CA THR A 278 -20.42 17.30 -3.59
C THR A 278 -21.17 15.98 -3.47
N VAL A 279 -22.00 15.85 -2.43
CA VAL A 279 -22.96 14.74 -2.32
C VAL A 279 -24.01 14.91 -3.43
N PRO A 280 -24.25 13.88 -4.28
CA PRO A 280 -25.23 13.94 -5.36
C PRO A 280 -26.68 13.90 -4.88
#